data_AF-A0A6D0EY13-F1
#
_entry.id   AF-A0A6D0EY13-F1
#
_cell.length_a   1.000
_cell.length_b   1.000
_cell.length_c   1.000
_cell.angle_alpha   90.00
_cell.angle_beta   90.00
_cell.angle_gamma   90.00
#
_symmetry.space_group_name_H-M   'P 1'
#
loop_
_entity.id
_entity.type
_entity.pdbx_description
1 polymer ?
#
loop_
_entity_poly.entity_id
_entity_poly.type
_entity_poly.pdbx_seq_one_letter_code
_entity_poly.pdbx_strand_id
1 'polypeptide(L)' 'PHPSPLSAHRGFFGCNHFVLANQWLEQRGETPIDWMPVLPAESE' A
#
# COMPACT_ATOMS: atom_id res chain seq x y z
N PRO A 1 3.47 13.24 -5.91
CA PRO A 1 3.17 13.55 -4.49
C PRO A 1 3.92 12.57 -3.58
N HIS A 2 4.57 13.05 -2.51
CA HIS A 2 5.44 12.23 -1.67
C HIS A 2 4.77 11.94 -0.31
N PRO A 3 4.96 10.74 0.29
CA PRO A 3 4.37 10.34 1.58
C PRO A 3 4.81 11.17 2.78
N SER A 4 5.91 11.93 2.67
CA SER A 4 6.38 12.80 3.75
C SER A 4 5.24 13.70 4.26
N PRO A 5 5.14 13.93 5.59
CA PRO A 5 4.10 14.77 6.17
C PRO A 5 3.99 16.16 5.53
N LEU A 6 5.13 16.73 5.10
CA LEU A 6 5.19 18.04 4.44
C LEU A 6 4.37 18.11 3.13
N SER A 7 4.15 16.98 2.47
CA SER A 7 3.52 16.92 1.14
C SER A 7 2.40 15.90 0.99
N ALA A 8 2.11 15.08 2.01
CA ALA A 8 1.17 13.97 1.88
C ALA A 8 -0.26 14.42 1.53
N HIS A 9 -0.70 15.54 2.13
CA HIS A 9 -2.00 16.16 1.82
C HIS A 9 -2.09 16.74 0.39
N ARG A 10 -0.95 16.94 -0.30
CA ARG A 10 -0.90 17.42 -1.69
C ARG A 10 -1.05 16.29 -2.71
N GLY A 11 -1.73 15.21 -2.34
CA GLY A 11 -2.11 14.13 -3.26
C GLY A 11 -1.47 12.76 -3.01
N PHE A 12 -0.80 12.54 -1.87
CA PHE A 12 -0.48 11.17 -1.45
C PHE A 12 -1.68 10.50 -0.78
N PHE A 13 -2.38 11.21 0.12
CA PHE A 13 -3.62 10.67 0.69
C PHE A 13 -4.72 10.59 -0.38
N GLY A 14 -5.42 9.44 -0.43
CA GLY A 14 -6.46 9.17 -1.43
C GLY A 14 -5.96 8.71 -2.81
N CYS A 15 -4.64 8.55 -3.01
CA CYS A 15 -4.09 8.14 -4.31
C CYS A 15 -4.35 6.66 -4.69
N ASN A 16 -4.81 5.84 -3.74
CA ASN A 16 -5.14 4.43 -3.93
C ASN A 16 -4.00 3.54 -4.49
N HIS A 17 -2.72 3.88 -4.25
CA HIS A 17 -1.58 3.13 -4.80
C HIS A 17 -1.66 1.61 -4.55
N PHE A 18 -2.01 1.18 -3.34
CA PHE A 18 -2.07 -0.25 -2.98
C PHE A 18 -3.16 -1.01 -3.75
N VAL A 19 -4.33 -0.39 -3.89
CA VAL A 19 -5.46 -0.95 -4.66
C VAL A 19 -5.10 -1.02 -6.14
N LEU A 20 -4.56 0.07 -6.71
CA LEU A 20 -4.18 0.13 -8.11
C LEU A 20 -3.07 -0.87 -8.46
N ALA A 21 -2.12 -1.07 -7.56
CA ALA A 21 -1.06 -2.08 -7.73
C ALA A 21 -1.64 -3.50 -7.79
N ASN A 22 -2.55 -3.85 -6.87
CA ASN A 22 -3.18 -5.18 -6.88
C ASN A 22 -4.09 -5.37 -8.10
N GLN A 23 -4.86 -4.35 -8.50
CA GLN A 23 -5.64 -4.41 -9.74
C GLN A 23 -4.76 -4.66 -10.97
N TRP A 24 -3.58 -4.05 -11.03
CA TRP A 24 -2.63 -4.28 -12.11
C TRP A 24 -2.08 -5.71 -12.12
N LEU A 25 -1.84 -6.31 -10.95
CA LEU A 25 -1.42 -7.71 -10.81
C LEU A 25 -2.53 -8.66 -11.25
N GLU A 26 -3.76 -8.44 -10.78
CA GLU A 26 -4.93 -9.26 -11.11
C GLU A 26 -5.22 -9.27 -12.62
N GLN A 27 -5.10 -8.12 -13.28
CA GLN A 27 -5.27 -8.00 -14.74
C GLN A 27 -4.27 -8.85 -15.54
N ARG A 28 -3.15 -9.24 -14.92
CA ARG A 28 -2.09 -10.06 -15.52
C ARG A 28 -2.15 -11.52 -15.06
N GLY A 29 -3.13 -11.88 -14.23
CA GLY A 29 -3.24 -13.20 -13.62
C GLY A 29 -2.22 -13.46 -12.50
N GLU A 30 -1.61 -12.40 -11.97
CA GLU A 30 -0.65 -12.48 -10.86
C GLU A 30 -1.38 -12.38 -9.52
N THR A 31 -0.79 -12.97 -8.47
CA THR A 31 -1.35 -12.92 -7.11
C THR A 31 -1.23 -11.50 -6.53
N PRO A 32 -2.32 -10.94 -5.97
CA PRO A 32 -2.28 -9.66 -5.24
C PRO A 32 -1.30 -9.66 -4.07
N ILE A 33 -0.74 -8.49 -3.76
CA ILE A 33 0.12 -8.32 -2.58
C ILE A 33 -0.77 -8.13 -1.35
N ASP A 34 -0.51 -8.92 -0.30
CA ASP A 34 -0.99 -8.62 1.04
C ASP A 34 -0.08 -7.56 1.67
N TRP A 35 -0.64 -6.37 1.90
CA TRP A 35 0.08 -5.22 2.43
C TRP A 35 0.10 -5.17 3.96
N MET A 36 -0.57 -6.13 4.63
CA MET A 36 -0.59 -6.19 6.07
C MET A 36 0.76 -6.71 6.60
N PRO A 37 1.46 -5.96 7.47
CA PRO A 37 2.71 -6.44 8.03
C PRO A 37 2.45 -7.62 8.98
N VAL A 38 3.30 -8.64 8.91
CA VAL A 38 3.36 -9.70 9.92
C VAL A 38 4.16 -9.15 11.11
N LEU A 39 3.46 -8.92 12.22
CA LEU A 39 4.10 -8.48 13.46
C LEU A 39 4.53 -9.70 14.29
N PRO A 40 5.71 -9.67 14.92
CA PRO A 40 6.07 -10.70 15.90
C PRO A 40 5.10 -10.65 17.07
N ALA A 41 4.85 -11.80 17.71
CA ALA A 41 4.17 -11.82 19.00
C ALA A 41 5.02 -11.04 20.01
N GLU A 42 4.38 -10.20 20.82
CA GLU A 42 5.08 -9.44 21.85
C GLU A 42 5.81 -10.41 22.79
N SER A 43 7.11 -10.20 22.99
CA SER A 43 7.86 -10.88 24.03
C SER A 43 7.39 -10.34 25.38
N GLU A 44 6.82 -11.21 26.23
CA GLU A 44 6.51 -10.93 27.64
C GLU A 44 7.73 -10.44 28.43
#